data_AF-A0A8B8C0D7-F1
#
_entry.id   AF-A0A8B8C0D7-F1
#
_cell.length_a   1.000
_cell.length_b   1.000
_cell.length_c   1.000
_cell.angle_alpha   90.00
_cell.angle_beta   90.00
_cell.angle_gamma   90.00
#
_symmetry.space_group_name_H-M   'P 1'
#
loop_
_entity.id
_entity.type
_entity.pdbx_description
1 polymer ?
#
loop_
_entity_poly.entity_id
_entity_poly.type
_entity_poly.pdbx_seq_one_letter_code
_entity_poly.pdbx_strand_id
1 'polypeptide(L)'
;MNTDFIIRHVNSIVHTVQEIMNCSLTKCDATQHERHHEFLEDPEKVYKDNHLKYCFGTKYITAEGFEYLQNMLDQRMCTNKFLPGSIFSRYSTFSQCTNDELEKIFIGFPLMGRQYFKFVILKEAVVQLVCQWTGMPYVQADKMCSSTELSVSDFKNV
;
A
#
# COMPACT_ATOMS: atom_id res chain seq x y z
N MET A 1 14.01 7.05 9.13
CA MET A 1 12.92 8.03 9.16
C MET A 1 12.10 7.80 10.40
N ASN A 2 11.94 8.86 11.18
CA ASN A 2 11.12 8.90 12.39
C ASN A 2 9.78 9.61 12.11
N THR A 3 8.92 9.67 13.13
CA THR A 3 7.60 10.29 13.08
C THR A 3 7.63 11.73 12.56
N ASP A 4 8.61 12.55 12.99
CA ASP A 4 8.74 13.96 12.56
C ASP A 4 8.99 14.13 11.06
N PHE A 5 9.74 13.21 10.45
CA PHE A 5 9.94 13.24 8.99
C PHE A 5 8.65 12.94 8.25
N ILE A 6 7.88 11.94 8.73
CA ILE A 6 6.63 11.52 8.12
C ILE A 6 5.58 12.63 8.21
N ILE A 7 5.46 13.28 9.38
CA ILE A 7 4.53 14.40 9.59
C ILE A 7 4.76 15.51 8.55
N ARG A 8 6.02 15.86 8.29
CA ARG A 8 6.36 16.94 7.33
C ARG A 8 5.96 16.62 5.89
N HIS A 9 5.85 15.35 5.54
CA HIS A 9 5.58 14.89 4.17
C HIS A 9 4.19 14.25 4.01
N VAL A 10 3.38 14.25 5.07
CA VAL A 10 2.11 13.55 5.14
C VAL A 10 1.16 13.84 3.98
N ASN A 11 1.03 15.12 3.59
CA ASN A 11 0.12 15.53 2.53
C ASN A 11 0.61 15.06 1.16
N SER A 12 1.92 15.09 0.93
CA SER A 12 2.51 14.60 -0.31
C SER A 12 2.33 13.09 -0.43
N ILE A 13 2.55 12.33 0.65
CA ILE A 13 2.37 10.87 0.66
C ILE A 13 0.92 10.53 0.33
N VAL A 14 -0.03 11.11 1.06
CA VAL A 14 -1.48 10.87 0.86
C VAL A 14 -1.87 11.16 -0.59
N HIS A 15 -1.41 12.29 -1.13
CA HIS A 15 -1.69 12.65 -2.52
C HIS A 15 -1.15 11.60 -3.50
N THR A 16 0.12 11.21 -3.37
CA THR A 16 0.72 10.21 -4.25
C THR A 16 0.03 8.86 -4.17
N VAL A 17 -0.28 8.35 -2.97
CA VAL A 17 -0.98 7.06 -2.88
C VAL A 17 -2.42 7.13 -3.37
N GLN A 18 -3.08 8.30 -3.31
CA GLN A 18 -4.38 8.52 -3.94
C GLN A 18 -4.28 8.50 -5.47
N GLU A 19 -3.25 9.11 -6.05
CA GLU A 19 -2.98 9.05 -7.49
C GLU A 19 -2.74 7.60 -7.94
N ILE A 20 -1.97 6.83 -7.18
CA ILE A 20 -1.74 5.41 -7.44
C ILE A 20 -3.05 4.63 -7.39
N MET A 21 -3.82 4.78 -6.32
CA MET A 21 -5.09 4.07 -6.14
C MET A 21 -6.11 4.36 -7.25
N ASN A 22 -6.12 5.60 -7.74
CA ASN A 22 -7.03 6.06 -8.78
C ASN A 22 -6.47 5.91 -10.20
N CYS A 23 -5.26 5.36 -10.34
CA CYS A 23 -4.71 4.99 -11.62
C CYS A 23 -5.56 3.88 -12.25
N SER A 24 -5.91 4.03 -13.52
CA SER A 24 -6.48 2.96 -14.31
C SER A 24 -5.49 2.51 -15.38
N LEU A 25 -5.48 1.21 -15.69
CA LEU A 25 -4.56 0.60 -16.68
C LEU A 25 -4.55 1.32 -18.03
N THR A 26 -5.64 1.98 -18.41
CA THR A 26 -5.81 2.66 -19.71
C THR A 26 -5.12 4.03 -19.82
N LYS A 27 -4.63 4.61 -18.71
CA LYS A 27 -4.01 5.96 -18.69
C LYS A 27 -2.65 5.98 -17.98
N CYS A 28 -2.03 4.83 -17.82
CA CYS A 28 -0.85 4.67 -17.00
C CYS A 28 0.46 4.82 -17.80
N ASP A 29 1.39 5.64 -17.30
CA ASP A 29 2.81 5.51 -17.58
C ASP A 29 3.42 4.64 -16.47
N ALA A 30 3.64 3.35 -16.76
CA ALA A 30 3.79 2.23 -15.82
C ALA A 30 4.97 2.31 -14.83
N THR A 31 5.73 3.40 -14.81
CA THR A 31 7.04 3.44 -14.17
C THR A 31 7.03 3.59 -12.64
N GLN A 32 5.87 3.85 -12.00
CA GLN A 32 5.85 4.26 -10.57
C GLN A 32 4.83 3.56 -9.66
N HIS A 33 4.09 2.55 -10.14
CA HIS A 33 3.09 1.84 -9.31
C HIS A 33 2.76 0.43 -9.80
N GLU A 34 3.77 -0.32 -10.19
CA GLU A 34 3.64 -1.72 -10.65
C GLU A 34 2.82 -2.59 -9.69
N ARG A 35 3.06 -2.50 -8.37
CA ARG A 35 2.30 -3.24 -7.34
C ARG A 35 0.80 -3.01 -7.38
N HIS A 36 0.35 -1.81 -7.76
CA HIS A 36 -1.07 -1.52 -7.89
C HIS A 36 -1.67 -2.29 -9.08
N HIS A 37 -0.97 -2.32 -10.21
CA HIS A 37 -1.43 -3.06 -11.39
C HIS A 37 -1.37 -4.57 -11.20
N GLU A 38 -0.31 -5.10 -10.58
CA GLU A 38 -0.24 -6.51 -10.20
C GLU A 38 -1.43 -6.91 -9.33
N PHE A 39 -1.85 -6.03 -8.41
CA PHE A 39 -3.02 -6.27 -7.57
C PHE A 39 -4.33 -6.23 -8.36
N LEU A 40 -4.50 -5.29 -9.30
CA LEU A 40 -5.69 -5.23 -10.13
C LEU A 40 -5.83 -6.46 -11.04
N GLU A 41 -4.71 -6.98 -11.54
CA GLU A 41 -4.68 -8.14 -12.42
C GLU A 41 -4.98 -9.44 -11.66
N ASP A 42 -4.32 -9.68 -10.52
CA ASP A 42 -4.53 -10.90 -9.72
C ASP A 42 -4.35 -10.64 -8.20
N PRO A 43 -5.42 -10.22 -7.50
CA PRO A 43 -5.39 -9.98 -6.05
C PRO A 43 -5.00 -11.23 -5.24
N GLU A 44 -5.38 -12.43 -5.69
CA GLU A 44 -5.11 -13.67 -4.98
C GLU A 44 -3.63 -14.05 -5.05
N LYS A 45 -3.01 -13.89 -6.22
CA LYS A 45 -1.57 -14.08 -6.38
C LYS A 45 -0.79 -13.08 -5.53
N VAL A 46 -1.15 -11.80 -5.57
CA VAL A 46 -0.49 -10.78 -4.72
C VAL A 46 -0.62 -11.15 -3.24
N TYR A 47 -1.78 -11.63 -2.79
CA TYR A 47 -1.95 -12.12 -1.43
C TYR A 47 -1.00 -13.30 -1.12
N LYS A 48 -1.00 -14.35 -1.96
CA LYS A 48 -0.14 -15.53 -1.76
C LYS A 48 1.34 -15.14 -1.68
N ASP A 49 1.77 -14.23 -2.54
CA ASP A 49 3.16 -13.79 -2.63
C ASP A 49 3.59 -12.87 -1.49
N ASN A 50 2.66 -12.19 -0.80
CA ASN A 50 2.99 -11.15 0.19
C ASN A 50 2.52 -11.42 1.63
N HIS A 51 1.55 -12.29 1.87
CA HIS A 51 0.96 -12.45 3.21
C HIS A 51 1.92 -12.95 4.29
N LEU A 52 3.00 -13.63 3.91
CA LEU A 52 4.08 -14.10 4.80
C LEU A 52 5.34 -13.23 4.74
N LYS A 53 5.27 -12.08 4.07
CA LYS A 53 6.39 -11.14 3.97
C LYS A 53 6.25 -10.01 4.99
N TYR A 54 7.37 -9.58 5.55
CA TYR A 54 7.46 -8.53 6.59
C TYR A 54 8.80 -7.78 6.48
N CYS A 55 8.99 -6.74 7.30
CA CYS A 55 10.21 -5.91 7.34
C CYS A 55 10.52 -5.06 6.10
N PHE A 56 9.54 -4.80 5.22
CA PHE A 56 9.70 -3.89 4.08
C PHE A 56 10.19 -2.49 4.50
N GLY A 57 11.30 -2.03 3.92
CA GLY A 57 11.88 -0.71 4.17
C GLY A 57 12.53 -0.50 5.54
N THR A 58 12.75 -1.54 6.35
CA THR A 58 13.24 -1.41 7.75
C THR A 58 14.61 -0.75 7.92
N LYS A 59 15.44 -0.68 6.87
CA LYS A 59 16.67 0.14 6.87
C LYS A 59 16.39 1.65 6.86
N TYR A 60 15.21 2.06 6.41
CA TYR A 60 14.85 3.44 6.14
C TYR A 60 13.78 3.98 7.08
N ILE A 61 12.90 3.15 7.62
CA ILE A 61 11.82 3.58 8.53
C ILE A 61 11.91 2.79 9.84
N THR A 62 11.76 3.49 10.97
CA THR A 62 11.71 2.83 12.28
C THR A 62 10.37 2.14 12.48
N ALA A 63 10.28 1.18 13.41
CA ALA A 63 9.01 0.52 13.73
C ALA A 63 7.93 1.53 14.16
N GLU A 64 8.29 2.48 15.03
CA GLU A 64 7.41 3.58 15.44
C GLU A 64 6.95 4.44 14.25
N GLY A 65 7.88 4.80 13.36
CA GLY A 65 7.54 5.55 12.15
C GLY A 65 6.60 4.79 11.23
N PHE A 66 6.81 3.48 11.07
CA PHE A 66 5.95 2.62 10.25
C PHE A 66 4.54 2.51 10.84
N GLU A 67 4.43 2.32 12.16
CA GLU A 67 3.15 2.30 12.87
C GLU A 67 2.42 3.64 12.73
N TYR A 68 3.14 4.75 12.90
CA TYR A 68 2.58 6.08 12.71
C TYR A 68 2.06 6.28 11.28
N LEU A 69 2.86 5.91 10.26
CA LEU A 69 2.48 5.98 8.85
C LEU A 69 1.19 5.19 8.58
N GLN A 70 1.12 3.95 9.09
CA GLN A 70 -0.04 3.09 8.94
C GLN A 70 -1.29 3.73 9.55
N ASN A 71 -1.21 4.20 10.79
CA ASN A 71 -2.33 4.81 11.49
C ASN A 71 -2.79 6.09 10.80
N MET A 72 -1.85 6.92 10.33
CA MET A 72 -2.16 8.14 9.61
C MET A 72 -2.88 7.86 8.29
N LEU A 73 -2.39 6.89 7.50
CA LEU A 73 -3.03 6.53 6.22
C LEU A 73 -4.41 5.91 6.44
N ASP A 74 -4.58 5.05 7.45
CA ASP A 74 -5.89 4.46 7.77
C ASP A 74 -6.88 5.56 8.16
N GLN A 75 -6.48 6.52 9.01
CA GLN A 75 -7.33 7.64 9.40
C GLN A 75 -7.72 8.57 8.25
N ARG A 76 -6.79 8.86 7.33
CA ARG A 76 -7.01 9.84 6.26
C ARG A 76 -7.66 9.25 5.02
N MET A 77 -7.41 7.98 4.74
CA MET A 77 -7.82 7.37 3.49
C MET A 77 -8.86 6.28 3.64
N CYS A 78 -8.89 5.51 4.73
CA CYS A 78 -9.86 4.44 4.85
C CYS A 78 -11.24 4.98 5.21
N THR A 79 -12.27 4.34 4.68
CA THR A 79 -13.66 4.58 5.02
C THR A 79 -14.44 3.27 4.97
N ASN A 80 -15.68 3.29 5.44
CA ASN A 80 -16.59 2.17 5.27
C ASN A 80 -17.81 2.63 4.48
N LYS A 81 -18.15 1.89 3.43
CA LYS A 81 -19.38 2.12 2.65
C LYS A 81 -20.43 1.07 3.00
N PHE A 82 -21.70 1.47 2.98
CA PHE A 82 -22.82 0.57 3.17
C PHE A 82 -22.97 -0.36 1.97
N LEU A 83 -23.24 -1.64 2.22
CA LEU A 83 -23.51 -2.62 1.17
C LEU A 83 -24.93 -3.18 1.34
N PRO A 84 -25.93 -2.61 0.62
CA PRO A 84 -27.30 -3.10 0.68
C PRO A 84 -27.38 -4.58 0.29
N GLY A 85 -28.09 -5.38 1.07
CA GLY A 85 -28.35 -6.79 0.76
C GLY A 85 -27.20 -7.76 1.05
N SER A 86 -26.12 -7.33 1.69
CA SER A 86 -25.03 -8.20 2.16
C SER A 86 -25.16 -8.51 3.66
N ILE A 87 -24.68 -9.70 4.06
CA ILE A 87 -24.48 -10.03 5.49
C ILE A 87 -23.46 -9.10 6.15
N PHE A 88 -22.53 -8.58 5.35
CA PHE A 88 -21.63 -7.51 5.74
C PHE A 88 -22.37 -6.20 5.48
N SER A 89 -22.96 -5.61 6.52
CA SER A 89 -23.67 -4.34 6.40
C SER A 89 -22.80 -3.20 5.86
N ARG A 90 -21.47 -3.35 5.94
CA ARG A 90 -20.46 -2.43 5.40
C ARG A 90 -19.23 -3.17 4.89
N TYR A 91 -18.50 -2.57 3.96
CA TYR A 91 -17.16 -2.99 3.55
C TYR A 91 -16.17 -1.84 3.71
N SER A 92 -14.91 -2.17 4.00
CA SER A 92 -13.82 -1.20 4.03
C SER A 92 -13.36 -0.86 2.61
N THR A 93 -13.24 0.43 2.33
CA THR A 93 -12.73 0.99 1.06
C THR A 93 -12.00 2.29 1.38
N PHE A 94 -11.71 3.13 0.38
CA PHE A 94 -11.02 4.39 0.53
C PHE A 94 -11.93 5.60 0.23
N SER A 95 -11.71 6.70 0.95
CA SER A 95 -12.53 7.92 0.97
C SER A 95 -12.60 8.64 -0.38
N GLN A 96 -11.72 8.31 -1.33
CA GLN A 96 -11.63 8.92 -2.66
C GLN A 96 -11.25 7.90 -3.74
N CYS A 97 -11.68 6.64 -3.61
CA CYS A 97 -11.48 5.63 -4.65
C CYS A 97 -12.44 5.86 -5.82
N THR A 98 -11.90 6.25 -6.97
CA THR A 98 -12.61 6.39 -8.26
C THR A 98 -12.23 5.29 -9.26
N ASN A 99 -11.39 4.34 -8.85
CA ASN A 99 -11.06 3.18 -9.66
C ASN A 99 -12.19 2.13 -9.54
N ASP A 100 -13.01 2.02 -10.59
CA ASP A 100 -14.16 1.12 -10.63
C ASP A 100 -13.77 -0.37 -10.55
N GLU A 101 -12.60 -0.75 -11.09
CA GLU A 101 -12.11 -2.14 -11.02
C GLU A 101 -11.72 -2.50 -9.59
N LEU A 102 -10.99 -1.61 -8.93
CA LEU A 102 -10.59 -1.77 -7.54
C LEU A 102 -11.81 -1.81 -6.61
N GLU A 103 -12.78 -0.93 -6.81
CA GLU A 103 -14.02 -0.90 -6.03
C GLU A 103 -14.84 -2.18 -6.22
N LYS A 104 -14.91 -2.74 -7.46
CA LYS A 104 -15.54 -4.04 -7.71
C LYS A 104 -14.85 -5.18 -6.97
N ILE A 105 -13.51 -5.20 -6.94
CA ILE A 105 -12.74 -6.18 -6.17
C ILE A 105 -13.11 -6.10 -4.69
N PHE A 106 -13.18 -4.89 -4.12
CA PHE A 106 -13.49 -4.70 -2.69
C PHE A 106 -14.93 -5.07 -2.32
N ILE A 107 -15.89 -4.82 -3.21
CA ILE A 107 -17.28 -5.25 -3.01
C ILE A 107 -17.41 -6.77 -3.08
N GLY A 108 -16.78 -7.40 -4.08
CA GLY A 108 -16.80 -8.86 -4.25
C GLY A 108 -16.05 -9.60 -3.15
N PHE A 109 -14.96 -9.01 -2.65
CA PHE A 109 -14.07 -9.61 -1.66
C PHE A 109 -13.63 -8.57 -0.61
N PRO A 110 -14.44 -8.30 0.44
CA PRO A 110 -14.14 -7.24 1.42
C PRO A 110 -12.79 -7.38 2.14
N LEU A 111 -12.32 -8.62 2.33
CA LEU A 111 -10.99 -8.87 2.91
C LEU A 111 -9.85 -8.37 2.01
N MET A 112 -10.05 -8.33 0.69
CA MET A 112 -9.05 -7.85 -0.26
C MET A 112 -8.76 -6.36 -0.12
N GLY A 113 -9.72 -5.55 0.32
CA GLY A 113 -9.47 -4.13 0.64
C GLY A 113 -8.40 -3.94 1.72
N ARG A 114 -8.40 -4.79 2.75
CA ARG A 114 -7.36 -4.76 3.80
C ARG A 114 -6.01 -5.24 3.29
N GLN A 115 -5.99 -6.23 2.40
CA GLN A 115 -4.76 -6.73 1.80
C GLN A 115 -4.16 -5.70 0.85
N TYR A 116 -4.98 -5.02 0.06
CA TYR A 116 -4.54 -3.91 -0.80
C TYR A 116 -3.87 -2.80 0.00
N PHE A 117 -4.49 -2.39 1.13
CA PHE A 117 -3.90 -1.39 2.01
C PHE A 117 -2.49 -1.81 2.47
N LYS A 118 -2.35 -3.05 2.93
CA LYS A 118 -1.09 -3.56 3.48
C LYS A 118 -0.01 -3.78 2.41
N PHE A 119 -0.36 -4.43 1.30
CA PHE A 119 0.61 -4.90 0.31
C PHE A 119 0.93 -3.88 -0.76
N VAL A 120 0.03 -2.92 -0.98
CA VAL A 120 0.22 -1.85 -1.98
C VAL A 120 0.41 -0.53 -1.25
N ILE A 121 -0.65 0.04 -0.66
CA ILE A 121 -0.64 1.43 -0.17
C ILE A 121 0.49 1.71 0.84
N LEU A 122 0.68 0.84 1.85
CA LEU A 122 1.75 1.04 2.82
C LEU A 122 3.15 0.95 2.20
N LYS A 123 3.38 -0.02 1.30
CA LYS A 123 4.68 -0.17 0.64
C LYS A 123 4.98 1.03 -0.27
N GLU A 124 3.99 1.48 -1.04
CA GLU A 124 4.09 2.68 -1.87
C GLU A 124 4.44 3.92 -1.05
N ALA A 125 3.76 4.12 0.08
CA ALA A 125 4.04 5.23 0.98
C ALA A 125 5.47 5.18 1.54
N VAL A 126 5.97 3.99 1.89
CA VAL A 126 7.36 3.81 2.35
C VAL A 126 8.35 4.15 1.25
N VAL A 127 8.15 3.69 0.02
CA VAL A 127 9.06 4.00 -1.10
C VAL A 127 9.10 5.50 -1.36
N GLN A 128 7.94 6.16 -1.39
CA GLN A 128 7.87 7.62 -1.61
C GLN A 128 8.58 8.41 -0.51
N LEU A 129 8.41 8.00 0.75
CA LEU A 129 9.17 8.56 1.86
C LEU A 129 10.68 8.38 1.69
N VAL A 130 11.13 7.22 1.22
CA VAL A 130 12.56 6.97 0.93
C VAL A 130 13.06 7.85 -0.20
N CYS A 131 12.29 8.01 -1.28
CA CYS A 131 12.61 8.95 -2.37
C CYS A 131 12.82 10.37 -1.82
N GLN A 132 11.88 10.86 -1.00
CA GLN A 132 11.95 12.18 -0.40
C GLN A 132 13.13 12.34 0.56
N TRP A 133 13.44 11.30 1.33
CA TRP A 133 14.51 11.35 2.31
C TRP A 133 15.90 11.28 1.68
N THR A 134 16.05 10.50 0.61
CA THR A 134 17.36 10.14 0.05
C THR A 134 17.66 10.76 -1.31
N GLY A 135 16.64 11.29 -1.99
CA GLY A 135 16.75 11.76 -3.37
C GLY A 135 16.86 10.63 -4.41
N MET A 136 16.74 9.36 -4.01
CA MET A 136 16.82 8.23 -4.94
C MET A 136 15.61 8.22 -5.90
N PRO A 137 15.80 7.83 -7.17
CA PRO A 137 14.70 7.53 -8.07
C PRO A 137 13.81 6.40 -7.53
N TYR A 138 12.51 6.45 -7.86
CA TYR A 138 11.52 5.50 -7.35
C TYR A 138 11.92 4.03 -7.51
N VAL A 139 12.30 3.61 -8.73
CA VAL A 139 12.70 2.22 -9.03
C VAL A 139 13.88 1.76 -8.16
N GLN A 140 14.82 2.67 -7.89
CA GLN A 140 15.95 2.36 -7.01
C GLN A 140 15.51 2.27 -5.55
N ALA A 141 14.70 3.22 -5.07
CA ALA A 141 14.18 3.21 -3.70
C ALA A 141 13.33 1.97 -3.41
N ASP A 142 12.48 1.56 -4.35
CA ASP A 142 11.65 0.36 -4.23
C ASP A 142 12.49 -0.91 -4.12
N LYS A 143 13.48 -1.07 -5.00
CA LYS A 143 14.44 -2.18 -4.94
C LYS A 143 15.15 -2.24 -3.59
N MET A 144 15.57 -1.09 -3.06
CA MET A 144 16.25 -1.03 -1.78
C MET A 144 15.32 -1.35 -0.60
N CYS A 145 14.07 -0.90 -0.63
CA CYS A 145 13.07 -1.25 0.38
C CYS A 145 12.72 -2.74 0.34
N SER A 146 12.56 -3.30 -0.86
CA SER A 146 12.31 -4.72 -1.08
C SER A 146 13.46 -5.59 -0.58
N SER A 147 14.71 -5.11 -0.66
CA SER A 147 15.88 -5.85 -0.16
C SER A 147 15.92 -6.08 1.36
N THR A 148 15.06 -5.40 2.12
CA THR A 148 14.94 -5.60 3.57
C THR A 148 13.76 -6.50 3.93
N GLU A 149 12.97 -6.92 2.95
CA GLU A 149 11.81 -7.77 3.15
C GLU A 149 12.26 -9.20 3.44
N LEU A 150 11.62 -9.80 4.43
CA LEU A 150 11.91 -11.16 4.89
C LEU A 150 10.65 -12.01 4.72
N SER A 151 10.83 -13.29 4.45
CA SER A 151 9.75 -14.28 4.35
C SER A 151 9.82 -15.29 5.50
N VAL A 152 8.67 -15.82 5.92
CA VAL A 152 8.62 -16.87 6.96
C VAL A 152 9.45 -18.11 6.57
N SER A 153 9.63 -18.39 5.28
CA SER A 153 10.53 -19.44 4.79
C SER A 153 12.00 -19.19 5.09
N ASP A 154 12.43 -17.93 5.20
CA ASP A 154 13.83 -17.58 5.48
C ASP A 154 14.24 -17.94 6.92
N PHE A 155 13.26 -18.00 7.85
CA PHE A 155 13.49 -18.43 9.22
C PHE A 155 13.56 -19.94 9.41
N LYS A 156 13.12 -20.75 8.43
CA LYS A 156 13.14 -22.22 8.54
C LYS A 156 14.50 -22.85 8.27
N ASN A 157 15.48 -22.05 7.84
CA ASN A 157 16.85 -22.49 7.53
C ASN A 157 17.89 -21.94 8.52
N VAL A 158 17.46 -21.49 9.70
CA VAL A 158 18.33 -21.04 10.82
C VAL A 158 18.23 -22.03 11.97
#